data_AF-A0A494Y779-F1
#
_entry.id   AF-A0A494Y779-F1
#
_cell.length_a   1.000
_cell.length_b   1.000
_cell.length_c   1.000
_cell.angle_alpha   90.00
_cell.angle_beta   90.00
_cell.angle_gamma   90.00
#
_symmetry.space_group_name_H-M   'P 1'
#
loop_
_entity.id
_entity.type
_entity.pdbx_description
1 polymer ?
#
loop_
_entity_poly.entity_id
_entity_poly.type
_entity_poly.pdbx_seq_one_letter_code
_entity_poly.pdbx_strand_id
1 'polypeptide(L)'
;MRKQISYITPGQTAKALILIYLTFSVPIVILGALVAAIQSGLASGGLSSSSIANIVLAFFSALILNALLGFALLWIACHAYNWVAGRFGGIEIALTDAPEDDD
;
A
#
# COMPACT_ATOMS: atom_id res chain seq x y z
N MET A 1 17.20 -22.29 13.87
CA MET A 1 18.13 -22.38 12.70
C MET A 1 18.23 -21.00 12.02
N ARG A 2 19.35 -20.62 11.40
CA ARG A 2 19.44 -19.35 10.63
C ARG A 2 18.96 -19.58 9.18
N LYS A 3 18.01 -18.80 8.71
CA LYS A 3 17.55 -18.81 7.30
C LYS A 3 17.80 -17.43 6.67
N GLN A 4 18.12 -17.39 5.38
CA GLN A 4 18.43 -16.15 4.66
C GLN A 4 17.38 -15.89 3.57
N ILE A 5 16.91 -14.65 3.49
CA ILE A 5 16.18 -14.16 2.31
C ILE A 5 17.22 -13.77 1.27
N SER A 6 17.38 -14.58 0.24
CA SER A 6 18.28 -14.30 -0.89
C SER A 6 17.60 -13.56 -2.03
N TYR A 7 16.27 -13.62 -2.09
CA TYR A 7 15.49 -13.08 -3.20
C TYR A 7 14.06 -12.75 -2.78
N ILE A 8 13.54 -11.62 -3.27
CA ILE A 8 12.15 -11.19 -3.09
C ILE A 8 11.49 -11.09 -4.45
N THR A 9 10.39 -11.82 -4.65
CA THR A 9 9.60 -11.77 -5.88
C THR A 9 8.70 -10.53 -5.87
N PRO A 10 8.99 -9.49 -6.68
CA PRO A 10 8.26 -8.23 -6.62
C PRO A 10 6.76 -8.41 -6.87
N GLY A 11 6.37 -9.27 -7.82
CA GLY A 11 4.96 -9.49 -8.16
C GLY A 11 4.13 -10.10 -7.02
N GLN A 12 4.65 -11.10 -6.31
CA GLN A 12 3.92 -11.75 -5.22
C GLN A 12 3.87 -10.87 -3.97
N THR A 13 4.98 -10.20 -3.65
CA THR A 13 5.05 -9.22 -2.56
C THR A 13 4.11 -8.03 -2.80
N ALA A 14 4.03 -7.54 -4.04
CA ALA A 14 3.11 -6.46 -4.41
C ALA A 14 1.63 -6.86 -4.26
N LYS A 15 1.25 -8.10 -4.61
CA LYS A 15 -0.14 -8.58 -4.43
C LYS A 15 -0.57 -8.60 -2.96
N ALA A 16 0.32 -9.01 -2.05
CA ALA A 16 0.03 -8.97 -0.63
C ALA A 16 -0.02 -7.53 -0.10
N LEU A 17 0.93 -6.69 -0.50
CA LEU A 17 0.99 -5.29 -0.06
C LEU A 17 -0.15 -4.44 -0.60
N ILE A 18 -0.62 -4.67 -1.83
CA ILE A 18 -1.75 -3.92 -2.36
C ILE A 18 -3.05 -4.26 -1.65
N LEU A 19 -3.21 -5.51 -1.18
CA LEU A 19 -4.34 -5.90 -0.34
C LEU A 19 -4.31 -5.15 0.99
N ILE A 20 -3.16 -5.15 1.68
CA ILE A 20 -2.97 -4.40 2.93
C ILE A 20 -3.22 -2.89 2.69
N TYR A 21 -2.66 -2.34 1.62
CA TYR A 21 -2.85 -0.93 1.24
C TYR A 21 -4.32 -0.59 0.98
N LEU A 22 -5.05 -1.43 0.24
CA LEU A 22 -6.49 -1.25 0.02
C LEU A 22 -7.27 -1.30 1.34
N THR A 23 -6.94 -2.24 2.23
CA THR A 23 -7.64 -2.40 3.51
C THR A 23 -7.41 -1.23 4.46
N PHE A 24 -6.19 -0.68 4.53
CA PHE A 24 -5.86 0.36 5.52
C PHE A 24 -5.85 1.78 4.95
N SER A 25 -5.37 1.98 3.72
CA SER A 25 -5.25 3.32 3.14
C SER A 25 -6.57 3.83 2.58
N VAL A 26 -7.39 2.97 1.95
CA VAL A 26 -8.66 3.42 1.35
C VAL A 26 -9.60 4.02 2.40
N PRO A 27 -9.84 3.41 3.57
CA PRO A 27 -10.69 4.01 4.60
C PRO A 27 -10.20 5.39 5.05
N ILE A 28 -8.88 5.59 5.15
CA ILE A 28 -8.29 6.87 5.54
C ILE A 28 -8.51 7.92 4.45
N VAL A 29 -8.33 7.57 3.17
CA VAL A 29 -8.61 8.50 2.06
C VAL A 29 -10.11 8.80 1.97
N ILE A 30 -10.99 7.82 2.23
CA ILE A 30 -12.45 8.02 2.29
C ILE A 30 -12.80 9.02 3.40
N LEU A 31 -12.21 8.87 4.59
CA LEU A 31 -12.38 9.81 5.69
C LEU A 31 -11.89 11.22 5.32
N GLY A 32 -10.72 11.34 4.71
CA GLY A 32 -10.19 12.63 4.24
C GLY A 32 -11.09 13.28 3.18
N ALA A 33 -11.60 12.50 2.23
CA ALA A 33 -12.53 12.98 1.21
C ALA A 33 -13.88 13.39 1.81
N LEU A 34 -14.38 12.64 2.81
CA LEU A 34 -15.60 12.97 3.54
C LEU A 34 -15.44 14.29 4.31
N VAL A 35 -14.33 14.47 5.02
CA VAL A 35 -14.01 15.73 5.72
C VAL A 35 -13.92 16.89 4.73
N ALA A 36 -13.22 16.70 3.62
CA ALA A 36 -13.09 17.72 2.57
C ALA A 36 -14.45 18.06 1.93
N ALA A 37 -15.32 17.08 1.69
CA ALA A 37 -16.67 17.28 1.18
C ALA A 37 -17.55 18.06 2.17
N ILE A 38 -17.45 17.76 3.47
CA ILE A 38 -18.13 18.51 4.53
C ILE A 38 -17.62 19.96 4.57
N GLN A 39 -16.31 20.18 4.51
CA GLN A 39 -15.71 21.52 4.52
C GLN A 39 -16.07 22.35 3.27
N SER A 40 -16.01 21.73 2.09
CA SER A 40 -16.33 22.43 0.82
C SER A 40 -17.83 22.71 0.68
N GLY A 41 -18.69 21.84 1.22
CA GLY A 41 -20.12 22.12 1.38
C GLY A 41 -20.43 23.27 2.34
N LEU A 42 -19.63 23.42 3.41
CA LEU A 42 -19.76 24.51 4.38
C LEU A 42 -19.31 25.87 3.82
N ALA A 43 -18.32 25.88 2.93
CA ALA A 43 -17.77 27.09 2.33
C ALA A 43 -18.61 27.68 1.17
N SER A 44 -19.53 26.91 0.57
CA SER A 44 -20.22 27.30 -0.68
C SER A 44 -21.76 27.36 -0.60
N GLY A 45 -22.37 27.20 0.58
CA GLY A 45 -23.81 27.46 0.77
C GLY A 45 -24.77 26.46 0.12
N GLY A 46 -24.27 25.35 -0.44
CA GLY A 46 -25.10 24.28 -1.00
C GLY A 46 -24.30 23.29 -1.83
N LEU A 47 -24.53 22.01 -1.60
CA LEU A 47 -23.89 20.92 -2.35
C LEU A 47 -24.58 20.80 -3.72
N SER A 48 -24.01 21.46 -4.74
CA SER A 48 -24.49 21.35 -6.12
C SER A 48 -24.14 19.97 -6.70
N SER A 49 -25.01 19.42 -7.54
CA SER A 49 -24.84 18.08 -8.15
C SER A 49 -23.54 17.93 -8.96
N SER A 50 -22.98 19.04 -9.46
CA SER A 50 -21.68 19.09 -10.13
C SER A 50 -20.49 18.92 -9.18
N SER A 51 -20.63 19.22 -7.88
CA SER A 51 -19.55 19.08 -6.90
C SER A 51 -19.32 17.63 -6.48
N ILE A 52 -20.37 16.81 -6.38
CA ILE A 52 -20.25 15.39 -6.00
C ILE A 52 -19.44 14.63 -7.06
N ALA A 53 -19.75 14.82 -8.34
CA ALA A 53 -19.08 14.13 -9.44
C ALA A 53 -17.57 14.43 -9.46
N ASN A 54 -17.17 15.69 -9.20
CA ASN A 54 -15.77 16.09 -9.14
C ASN A 54 -15.03 15.47 -7.93
N ILE A 55 -15.69 15.37 -6.78
CA ILE A 55 -15.10 14.75 -5.58
C ILE A 55 -14.85 13.25 -5.83
N VAL A 56 -15.83 12.55 -6.40
CA VAL A 56 -15.72 11.12 -6.71
C VAL A 56 -14.59 10.88 -7.73
N LEU A 57 -14.53 11.69 -8.80
CA LEU A 57 -13.50 11.53 -9.82
C LEU A 57 -12.09 11.83 -9.28
N ALA A 58 -11.94 12.91 -8.50
CA ALA A 58 -10.67 13.25 -7.86
C ALA A 58 -10.20 12.12 -6.92
N PHE A 59 -11.12 11.55 -6.14
CA PHE A 59 -10.87 10.43 -5.23
C PHE A 59 -10.39 9.16 -5.97
N PHE A 60 -11.11 8.73 -7.00
CA PHE A 60 -10.71 7.57 -7.80
C PHE A 60 -9.37 7.82 -8.51
N SER A 61 -9.14 9.01 -9.05
CA SER A 61 -7.86 9.33 -9.69
C SER A 61 -6.71 9.31 -8.69
N ALA A 62 -6.90 9.86 -7.48
CA ALA A 62 -5.90 9.89 -6.42
C ALA A 62 -5.57 8.47 -5.93
N LEU A 63 -6.59 7.62 -5.76
CA LEU A 63 -6.39 6.21 -5.40
C LEU A 63 -5.60 5.44 -6.45
N ILE A 64 -6.00 5.57 -7.72
CA ILE A 64 -5.34 4.88 -8.83
C ILE A 64 -3.88 5.37 -8.95
N LEU A 65 -3.67 6.69 -8.92
CA LEU A 65 -2.34 7.27 -9.03
C LEU A 65 -1.45 6.85 -7.86
N ASN A 66 -1.97 6.84 -6.64
CA ASN A 66 -1.21 6.38 -5.48
C ASN A 66 -0.89 4.87 -5.56
N ALA A 67 -1.84 4.04 -5.98
CA ALA A 67 -1.62 2.61 -6.16
C ALA A 67 -0.55 2.32 -7.22
N LEU A 68 -0.61 3.00 -8.37
CA LEU A 68 0.38 2.87 -9.44
C LEU A 68 1.76 3.34 -8.99
N LEU A 69 1.84 4.50 -8.34
CA LEU A 69 3.10 5.05 -7.85
C LEU A 69 3.71 4.16 -6.77
N GLY A 70 2.90 3.73 -5.80
CA GLY A 70 3.33 2.81 -4.74
C GLY A 70 3.82 1.47 -5.30
N PHE A 71 3.12 0.91 -6.29
CA PHE A 71 3.54 -0.29 -6.99
C PHE A 71 4.88 -0.11 -7.70
N ALA A 72 5.04 0.99 -8.45
CA ALA A 72 6.29 1.27 -9.16
C ALA A 72 7.48 1.42 -8.19
N LEU A 73 7.29 2.15 -7.09
CA LEU A 73 8.32 2.33 -6.07
C LEU A 73 8.69 1.00 -5.39
N LEU A 74 7.69 0.17 -5.05
CA LEU A 74 7.93 -1.16 -4.48
C LEU A 74 8.69 -2.06 -5.46
N TRP A 75 8.31 -2.04 -6.73
CA TRP A 75 9.00 -2.79 -7.78
C TRP A 75 10.48 -2.41 -7.85
N ILE A 76 10.76 -1.10 -7.85
CA ILE A 76 12.13 -0.57 -7.82
C ILE A 76 12.86 -1.01 -6.55
N ALA A 77 12.22 -0.93 -5.38
CA ALA A 77 12.81 -1.33 -4.12
C ALA A 77 13.17 -2.83 -4.08
N CYS A 78 12.28 -3.70 -4.54
CA CYS A 78 12.55 -5.14 -4.65
C CYS A 78 13.71 -5.43 -5.61
N HIS A 79 13.75 -4.72 -6.75
CA HIS A 79 14.84 -4.91 -7.71
C HIS A 79 16.18 -4.43 -7.15
N ALA A 80 16.20 -3.27 -6.50
CA ALA A 80 17.38 -2.75 -5.81
C ALA A 80 17.87 -3.72 -4.72
N TYR A 81 16.94 -4.27 -3.91
CA TYR A 81 17.27 -5.28 -2.91
C TYR A 81 17.90 -6.53 -3.53
N ASN A 82 17.26 -7.10 -4.56
CA ASN A 82 17.75 -8.32 -5.22
C ASN A 82 19.14 -8.09 -5.83
N TRP A 83 19.40 -6.90 -6.37
CA TRP A 83 20.72 -6.52 -6.88
C TRP A 83 21.78 -6.49 -5.77
N VAL A 84 21.48 -5.87 -4.62
CA VAL A 84 22.38 -5.84 -3.45
C VAL A 84 22.60 -7.25 -2.91
N ALA A 85 21.54 -8.03 -2.75
CA ALA A 85 21.60 -9.39 -2.21
C ALA A 85 22.46 -10.32 -3.08
N GLY A 86 22.40 -10.17 -4.41
CA GLY A 86 23.25 -10.92 -5.33
C GLY A 86 24.73 -10.56 -5.27
N ARG A 87 25.09 -9.37 -4.76
CA ARG A 87 26.47 -8.88 -4.71
C ARG A 87 27.11 -9.03 -3.33
N PHE A 88 26.36 -8.77 -2.26
CA PHE A 88 26.85 -8.67 -0.88
C PHE A 88 26.22 -9.67 0.08
N GLY A 89 25.23 -10.47 -0.36
CA GLY A 89 24.41 -11.33 0.49
C GLY A 89 23.13 -10.64 0.96
N GLY A 90 22.06 -11.43 1.11
CA GLY A 90 20.73 -10.96 1.55
C GLY A 90 20.54 -10.93 3.07
N ILE A 91 19.31 -10.70 3.53
CA ILE A 91 18.98 -10.50 4.95
C ILE A 91 18.90 -11.85 5.68
N GLU A 92 19.60 -11.98 6.82
CA GLU A 92 19.49 -13.13 7.73
C GLU A 92 18.31 -12.97 8.69
N ILE A 93 17.57 -14.07 8.91
CA ILE A 93 16.45 -14.13 9.86
C ILE A 93 16.71 -15.29 10.83
N ALA A 94 16.60 -15.01 12.13
CA ALA A 94 16.60 -16.03 13.17
C ALA A 94 15.17 -16.54 13.36
N LEU A 95 14.98 -17.86 13.19
CA LEU A 95 13.71 -18.51 13.44
C LEU A 95 13.78 -19.30 14.75
N THR A 96 12.76 -19.11 15.58
CA THR A 96 12.45 -19.94 16.75
C THR A 96 11.38 -20.93 16.33
N ASP A 97 11.54 -22.19 16.71
CA ASP A 97 10.55 -23.23 16.43
C ASP A 97 9.30 -22.98 17.28
N ALA A 98 8.12 -23.24 16.71
CA ALA A 98 6.87 -23.20 17.46
C ALA A 98 6.88 -24.34 18.49
N PRO A 99 6.32 -24.15 19.70
CA PRO A 99 6.15 -25.27 20.63
C PRO A 99 5.34 -26.36 19.93
N GLU A 100 5.85 -27.59 19.94
CA GLU A 100 5.09 -28.76 19.51
C GLU A 100 3.94 -28.91 20.52
N ASP A 101 2.70 -28.90 20.03
CA ASP A 101 1.56 -29.28 20.85
C ASP A 101 1.72 -30.79 21.13
N ASP A 102 2.12 -31.13 22.37
CA ASP A 102 2.24 -32.52 22.83
C ASP A 102 0.84 -33.19 22.78
N ASP A 103 0.61 -34.04 21.78
CA ASP A 103 -0.55 -34.94 21.68
C ASP A 103 -0.44 -36.13 22.67
#